data_AF-A0AAT9LRJ4-F1
#
_entry.id   AF-A0AAT9LRJ4-F1
#
_cell.length_a   1.000
_cell.length_b   1.000
_cell.length_c   1.000
_cell.angle_alpha   90.00
_cell.angle_beta   90.00
_cell.angle_gamma   90.00
#
_symmetry.space_group_name_H-M   'P 1'
#
loop_
_entity.id
_entity.type
_entity.pdbx_description
1 polymer ?
#
loop_
_entity_poly.entity_id
_entity_poly.type
_entity_poly.pdbx_seq_one_letter_code
_entity_poly.pdbx_strand_id
1 'polypeptide(L)'
;MAGVEKVEVVVAHQERTTLRVGDVFLKVDADQARTDVEVEAMAIAPIPTPQVLWRKPPVLALAALPGTALGRLGEPSTASSKAWAAAGAAVRTLHEAPLPPWHSRDCDEMAADLVSECELLVANGVLSAGLVTRNREVAEAALRPRTPVFTHGDLQIAHVFVDGDEITGVIRGWWSLRSLLAIRWLVEHGFDPFAPGCEVDVLKARM
;
A
#
# COMPACT_ATOMS: atom_id res chain seq x y z
N MET A 1 25.98 2.95 -17.75
CA MET A 1 25.57 3.76 -16.58
C MET A 1 26.82 4.36 -15.94
N ALA A 2 27.35 5.45 -16.50
CA ALA A 2 28.43 6.18 -15.83
C ALA A 2 27.81 7.05 -14.72
N GLY A 3 28.29 6.94 -13.48
CA GLY A 3 27.95 7.85 -12.39
C GLY A 3 26.93 7.39 -11.33
N VAL A 4 26.54 6.12 -11.26
CA VAL A 4 25.74 5.63 -10.11
C VAL A 4 26.68 5.12 -9.02
N GLU A 5 26.95 5.97 -8.03
CA GLU A 5 27.89 5.68 -6.93
C GLU A 5 27.22 5.00 -5.72
N LYS A 6 25.89 4.95 -5.65
CA LYS A 6 25.16 4.46 -4.48
C LYS A 6 23.95 3.61 -4.86
N VAL A 7 23.81 2.48 -4.18
CA VAL A 7 22.60 1.67 -4.13
C VAL A 7 21.89 2.00 -2.82
N GLU A 8 20.60 2.29 -2.89
CA GLU A 8 19.80 2.61 -1.71
C GLU A 8 18.81 1.49 -1.43
N VAL A 9 18.76 1.03 -0.19
CA VAL A 9 17.71 0.13 0.27
C VAL A 9 16.51 1.01 0.65
N VAL A 10 15.46 0.95 -0.17
CA VAL A 10 14.23 1.75 0.03
C VAL A 10 13.33 1.07 1.05
N VAL A 11 13.18 -0.25 0.89
CA VAL A 11 12.44 -1.13 1.81
C VAL A 11 13.20 -2.44 1.91
N ALA A 12 13.34 -3.00 3.10
CA ALA A 12 13.87 -4.34 3.29
C ALA A 12 13.17 -5.03 4.47
N HIS A 13 12.77 -6.27 4.25
CA HIS A 13 12.28 -7.17 5.27
C HIS A 13 12.51 -8.63 4.85
N GLN A 14 12.06 -9.57 5.69
CA GLN A 14 12.37 -10.99 5.52
C GLN A 14 11.87 -11.60 4.21
N GLU A 15 10.78 -11.09 3.64
CA GLU A 15 10.22 -11.65 2.39
C GLU A 15 10.55 -10.83 1.14
N ARG A 16 10.83 -9.52 1.27
CA ARG A 16 11.03 -8.64 0.11
C ARG A 16 12.01 -7.52 0.39
N THR A 17 12.63 -7.03 -0.67
CA THR A 17 13.38 -5.78 -0.63
C THR A 17 13.18 -4.98 -1.92
N THR A 18 13.15 -3.66 -1.79
CA THR A 18 13.19 -2.73 -2.91
C THR A 18 14.51 -1.96 -2.82
N LEU A 19 15.32 -2.07 -3.87
CA LEU A 19 16.55 -1.31 -4.03
C LEU A 19 16.31 -0.20 -5.05
N ARG A 20 16.95 0.96 -4.85
CA ARG A 20 17.02 2.03 -5.83
C ARG A 20 18.45 2.15 -6.35
N VAL A 21 18.58 2.21 -7.68
CA VAL A 21 19.84 2.39 -8.42
C VAL A 21 19.62 3.49 -9.44
N GLY A 22 19.90 4.74 -9.06
CA GLY A 22 19.53 5.91 -9.87
C GLY A 22 18.00 6.02 -10.03
N ASP A 23 17.53 5.95 -11.28
CA ASP A 23 16.11 6.02 -11.63
C ASP A 23 15.48 4.63 -11.86
N VAL A 24 16.14 3.57 -11.39
CA VAL A 24 15.65 2.19 -11.46
C VAL A 24 15.36 1.68 -10.06
N PHE A 25 14.18 1.08 -9.88
CA PHE A 25 13.79 0.36 -8.68
C PHE A 25 13.81 -1.14 -8.94
N LEU A 26 14.55 -1.90 -8.13
CA LEU A 26 14.63 -3.35 -8.19
C LEU A 26 13.86 -3.91 -7.01
N LYS A 27 12.73 -4.56 -7.28
CA LYS A 27 11.94 -5.29 -6.29
C LYS A 27 12.35 -6.75 -6.33
N VAL A 28 12.75 -7.28 -5.19
CA VAL A 28 13.04 -8.70 -4.96
C VAL A 28 11.98 -9.24 -4.03
N ASP A 29 11.30 -10.32 -4.43
CA ASP A 29 10.22 -10.95 -3.65
C ASP A 29 10.49 -12.45 -3.52
N ALA A 30 10.39 -12.99 -2.30
CA ALA A 30 10.55 -14.41 -2.05
C ALA A 30 9.42 -15.25 -2.67
N ASP A 31 8.25 -14.65 -2.93
CA ASP A 31 7.13 -15.30 -3.58
C ASP A 31 6.78 -14.60 -4.90
N GLN A 32 7.11 -15.29 -5.99
CA GLN A 32 6.96 -14.80 -7.35
C GLN A 32 5.50 -14.48 -7.70
N ALA A 33 4.52 -15.19 -7.13
CA ALA A 33 3.11 -15.00 -7.47
C ALA A 33 2.62 -13.58 -7.12
N ARG A 34 3.17 -12.97 -6.07
CA ARG A 34 2.85 -11.58 -5.68
C ARG A 34 3.29 -10.58 -6.75
N THR A 35 4.49 -10.76 -7.28
CA THR A 35 5.04 -9.91 -8.34
C THR A 35 4.32 -10.15 -9.67
N ASP A 36 3.83 -11.36 -9.91
CA ASP A 36 3.06 -11.71 -11.12
C ASP A 36 1.75 -10.95 -11.15
N VAL A 37 1.00 -11.01 -10.05
CA VAL A 37 -0.25 -10.27 -9.87
C VAL A 37 -0.01 -8.76 -9.96
N GLU A 38 1.09 -8.25 -9.40
CA GLU A 38 1.42 -6.83 -9.50
C GLU A 38 1.66 -6.39 -10.95
N VAL A 39 2.46 -7.12 -11.71
CA VAL A 39 2.74 -6.80 -13.12
C VAL A 39 1.48 -6.91 -13.98
N GLU A 40 0.67 -7.94 -13.78
CA GLU A 40 -0.60 -8.10 -14.51
C GLU A 40 -1.58 -6.98 -14.15
N ALA A 41 -1.68 -6.60 -12.87
CA ALA A 41 -2.53 -5.49 -12.43
C ALA A 41 -2.09 -4.16 -13.05
N MET A 42 -0.77 -3.90 -13.10
CA MET A 42 -0.22 -2.71 -13.75
C MET A 42 -0.50 -2.68 -15.25
N ALA A 43 -0.49 -3.84 -15.91
CA ALA A 43 -0.74 -3.95 -17.35
C ALA A 43 -2.20 -3.67 -17.75
N ILE A 44 -3.16 -4.01 -16.88
CA ILE A 44 -4.60 -3.83 -17.14
C ILE A 44 -5.18 -2.55 -16.52
N ALA A 45 -4.45 -1.89 -15.63
CA ALA A 45 -4.92 -0.66 -14.97
C ALA A 45 -5.03 0.49 -16.00
N PRO A 46 -6.20 1.15 -16.12
CA PRO A 46 -6.38 2.29 -17.02
C PRO A 46 -5.86 3.61 -16.44
N ILE A 47 -4.83 3.54 -15.60
CA ILE A 47 -4.19 4.69 -14.95
C ILE A 47 -2.67 4.55 -15.03
N PRO A 48 -1.92 5.66 -14.96
CA PRO A 48 -0.46 5.60 -14.99
C PRO A 48 0.10 4.71 -13.88
N THR A 49 0.98 3.78 -14.25
CA THR A 49 1.75 2.92 -13.34
C THR A 49 3.23 2.94 -13.76
N PRO A 50 4.17 2.52 -12.90
CA PRO A 50 5.58 2.47 -13.28
C PRO A 50 5.83 1.61 -14.52
N GLN A 51 6.74 2.04 -15.40
CA GLN A 51 7.15 1.21 -16.51
C GLN A 51 7.93 -0.02 -16.01
N VAL A 52 7.53 -1.21 -16.45
CA VAL A 52 8.34 -2.43 -16.29
C VAL A 52 9.51 -2.39 -17.28
N LEU A 53 10.74 -2.26 -16.77
CA LEU A 53 11.95 -2.21 -17.59
C LEU A 53 12.38 -3.62 -18.01
N TRP A 54 12.40 -4.54 -17.05
CA TRP A 54 12.63 -5.95 -17.27
C TRP A 54 12.15 -6.75 -16.05
N ARG A 55 11.96 -8.04 -16.25
CA ARG A 55 11.58 -8.97 -15.19
C ARG A 55 12.36 -10.27 -15.33
N LYS A 56 13.06 -10.66 -14.27
CA LYS A 56 13.76 -11.94 -14.14
C LYS A 56 13.56 -12.45 -12.71
N PRO A 57 12.63 -13.41 -12.48
CA PRO A 57 12.37 -13.98 -11.16
C PRO A 57 13.65 -14.28 -10.37
N PRO A 58 13.75 -13.86 -9.10
CA PRO A 58 12.71 -13.22 -8.26
C PRO A 58 12.64 -11.68 -8.37
N VAL A 59 13.28 -11.09 -9.39
CA VAL A 59 13.51 -9.63 -9.49
C VAL A 59 12.63 -8.98 -10.56
N LEU A 60 11.97 -7.90 -10.18
CA LEU A 60 11.25 -6.98 -11.06
C LEU A 60 11.95 -5.62 -11.08
N ALA A 61 12.27 -5.11 -12.26
CA ALA A 61 12.84 -3.78 -12.43
C ALA A 61 11.80 -2.80 -12.98
N LEU A 62 11.63 -1.69 -12.28
CA LEU A 62 10.70 -0.62 -12.59
C LEU A 62 11.44 0.70 -12.82
N ALA A 63 10.94 1.50 -13.75
CA ALA A 63 11.36 2.90 -13.88
C ALA A 63 10.84 3.72 -12.70
N ALA A 64 11.61 4.72 -12.27
CA ALA A 64 11.12 5.76 -11.39
C ALA A 64 9.93 6.48 -12.02
N LEU A 65 8.92 6.80 -11.20
CA LEU A 65 7.82 7.66 -11.64
C LEU A 65 8.29 9.12 -11.68
N PRO A 66 7.88 9.89 -12.70
CA PRO A 66 8.09 11.34 -12.72
C PRO A 66 7.31 12.03 -11.59
N GLY A 67 7.73 13.24 -11.25
CA GLY A 67 7.04 14.09 -10.27
C GLY A 67 7.31 13.72 -8.81
N THR A 68 6.40 14.12 -7.93
CA THR A 68 6.49 13.91 -6.48
C THR A 68 5.23 13.25 -5.94
N ALA A 69 5.35 12.54 -4.82
CA ALA A 69 4.18 12.04 -4.11
C ALA A 69 3.18 13.16 -3.80
N LEU A 70 1.88 12.86 -3.89
CA LEU A 70 0.75 13.76 -3.64
C LEU A 70 0.79 14.34 -2.23
N GLY A 71 1.36 13.62 -1.27
CA GLY A 71 1.63 14.13 0.07
C GLY A 71 2.57 13.25 0.87
N ARG A 72 2.93 13.74 2.05
CA ARG A 72 3.74 13.03 3.05
C ARG A 72 2.95 12.86 4.33
N LEU A 73 3.04 11.68 4.94
CA LEU A 73 2.39 11.42 6.21
C LEU A 73 2.98 12.33 7.29
N GLY A 74 2.14 12.90 8.14
CA GLY A 74 2.53 13.81 9.22
C GLY A 74 2.79 15.26 8.81
N GLU A 75 2.71 15.59 7.51
CA GLU A 75 2.93 16.95 7.01
C GLU A 75 1.66 17.53 6.35
N PRO A 76 1.44 18.87 6.42
CA PRO A 76 0.40 19.51 5.62
C PRO A 76 0.60 19.27 4.12
N SER A 77 -0.48 18.96 3.39
CA SER A 77 -0.42 18.79 1.94
C SER A 77 0.05 20.08 1.26
N THR A 78 1.09 19.97 0.44
CA THR A 78 1.53 21.04 -0.47
C THR A 78 0.92 20.93 -1.87
N ALA A 79 0.24 19.81 -2.18
CA ALA A 79 -0.43 19.60 -3.45
C ALA A 79 -1.64 20.53 -3.63
N SER A 80 -1.87 20.97 -4.86
CA SER A 80 -3.00 21.83 -5.20
C SER A 80 -4.34 21.09 -5.08
N SER A 81 -5.44 21.84 -4.97
CA SER A 81 -6.79 21.24 -5.03
C SER A 81 -7.08 20.54 -6.36
N LYS A 82 -6.43 20.97 -7.47
CA LYS A 82 -6.57 20.33 -8.78
C LYS A 82 -5.83 19.00 -8.83
N ALA A 83 -4.64 18.89 -8.25
CA ALA A 83 -3.92 17.63 -8.11
C ALA A 83 -4.74 16.59 -7.31
N TRP A 84 -5.40 17.02 -6.24
CA TRP A 84 -6.32 16.17 -5.48
C TRP A 84 -7.55 15.74 -6.30
N ALA A 85 -8.11 16.65 -7.11
CA ALA A 85 -9.21 16.30 -8.02
C ALA A 85 -8.75 15.29 -9.09
N ALA A 86 -7.54 15.46 -9.63
CA ALA A 86 -6.95 14.53 -10.59
C ALA A 86 -6.71 13.14 -9.97
N ALA A 87 -6.25 13.07 -8.71
CA ALA A 87 -6.12 11.80 -7.99
C ALA A 87 -7.49 11.11 -7.83
N GLY A 88 -8.53 11.86 -7.45
CA GLY A 88 -9.89 11.33 -7.37
C GLY A 88 -10.43 10.86 -8.73
N ALA A 89 -10.10 11.54 -9.82
CA ALA A 89 -10.45 11.13 -11.18
C ALA A 89 -9.75 9.80 -11.55
N ALA A 90 -8.45 9.66 -11.29
CA ALA A 90 -7.72 8.42 -11.55
C ALA A 90 -8.32 7.23 -10.77
N VAL A 91 -8.67 7.42 -9.50
CA VAL A 91 -9.35 6.39 -8.69
C VAL A 91 -10.68 5.98 -9.31
N ARG A 92 -11.47 6.96 -9.78
CA ARG A 92 -12.74 6.68 -10.46
C ARG A 92 -12.52 5.88 -11.74
N THR A 93 -11.55 6.27 -12.57
CA THR A 93 -11.18 5.54 -13.79
C THR A 93 -10.80 4.09 -13.47
N LEU A 94 -10.04 3.85 -12.40
CA LEU A 94 -9.72 2.50 -11.95
C LEU A 94 -10.96 1.72 -11.50
N HIS A 95 -11.85 2.35 -10.72
CA HIS A 95 -13.07 1.69 -10.23
C HIS A 95 -14.09 1.36 -11.35
N GLU A 96 -14.08 2.12 -12.44
CA GLU A 96 -14.92 1.90 -13.62
C GLU A 96 -14.33 0.88 -14.61
N ALA A 97 -13.09 0.44 -14.38
CA ALA A 97 -12.43 -0.57 -15.20
C ALA A 97 -13.08 -1.96 -15.04
N PRO A 98 -12.94 -2.85 -16.05
CA PRO A 98 -13.29 -4.26 -15.89
C PRO A 98 -12.61 -4.88 -14.66
N LEU A 99 -13.32 -5.79 -14.00
CA LEU A 99 -12.76 -6.51 -12.87
C LEU A 99 -11.59 -7.39 -13.32
N PRO A 100 -10.48 -7.41 -12.58
CA PRO A 100 -9.43 -8.38 -12.83
C PRO A 100 -9.91 -9.81 -12.55
N PRO A 101 -9.21 -10.84 -13.03
CA PRO A 101 -9.61 -12.23 -12.88
C PRO A 101 -9.44 -12.78 -11.44
N TRP A 102 -8.83 -12.01 -10.53
CA TRP A 102 -8.57 -12.45 -9.16
C TRP A 102 -9.76 -12.20 -8.24
N HIS A 103 -9.93 -13.10 -7.27
CA HIS A 103 -10.93 -12.96 -6.23
C HIS A 103 -10.49 -11.96 -5.17
N SER A 104 -11.41 -11.10 -4.74
CA SER A 104 -11.24 -10.36 -3.49
C SER A 104 -11.35 -11.31 -2.30
N ARG A 105 -10.69 -10.98 -1.19
CA ARG A 105 -10.98 -11.63 0.09
C ARG A 105 -12.45 -11.49 0.44
N ASP A 106 -12.99 -12.54 1.04
CA ASP A 106 -14.37 -12.59 1.49
C ASP A 106 -14.57 -11.70 2.74
N CYS A 107 -15.74 -11.08 2.86
CA CYS A 107 -16.00 -10.17 3.98
C CYS A 107 -16.10 -10.92 5.32
N ASP A 108 -16.63 -12.14 5.33
CA ASP A 108 -16.75 -12.95 6.54
C ASP A 108 -15.38 -13.49 6.97
N GLU A 109 -14.54 -13.88 6.00
CA GLU A 109 -13.14 -14.23 6.25
C GLU A 109 -12.38 -13.04 6.88
N MET A 110 -12.52 -11.85 6.30
CA MET A 110 -11.90 -10.63 6.84
C MET A 110 -12.44 -10.24 8.23
N ALA A 111 -13.71 -10.54 8.52
CA ALA A 111 -14.30 -10.33 9.83
C ALA A 111 -13.76 -11.33 10.87
N ALA A 112 -13.62 -12.61 10.50
CA ALA A 112 -13.02 -13.62 11.36
C ALA A 112 -11.55 -13.29 11.70
N ASP A 113 -10.77 -12.91 10.69
CA ASP A 113 -9.39 -12.42 10.86
C ASP A 113 -9.35 -11.24 11.83
N LEU A 114 -10.25 -10.26 11.67
CA LEU A 114 -10.32 -9.08 12.53
C LEU A 114 -10.58 -9.45 13.99
N VAL A 115 -11.51 -10.38 14.24
CA VAL A 115 -11.80 -10.85 15.61
C VAL A 115 -10.57 -11.49 16.22
N SER A 116 -9.94 -12.43 15.52
CA SER A 116 -8.76 -13.14 16.01
C SER A 116 -7.59 -12.19 16.28
N GLU A 117 -7.34 -11.22 15.40
CA GLU A 117 -6.28 -10.22 15.59
C GLU A 117 -6.56 -9.30 16.77
N CYS A 118 -7.81 -8.81 16.93
CA CYS A 118 -8.18 -8.01 18.09
C CYS A 118 -7.93 -8.75 19.41
N GLU A 119 -8.28 -10.03 19.48
CA GLU A 119 -8.04 -10.87 20.67
C GLU A 119 -6.54 -11.01 20.95
N LEU A 120 -5.73 -11.29 19.92
CA LEU A 120 -4.29 -11.44 20.05
C LEU A 120 -3.59 -10.13 20.46
N LEU A 121 -3.98 -8.99 19.89
CA LEU A 121 -3.39 -7.69 20.20
C LEU A 121 -3.57 -7.31 21.67
N VAL A 122 -4.74 -7.63 22.24
CA VAL A 122 -5.03 -7.38 23.66
C VAL A 122 -4.35 -8.42 24.54
N ALA A 123 -4.45 -9.71 24.21
CA ALA A 123 -3.90 -10.79 25.02
C ALA A 123 -2.38 -10.69 25.17
N ASN A 124 -1.68 -10.22 24.13
CA ASN A 124 -0.23 -10.02 24.15
C ASN A 124 0.20 -8.62 24.63
N GLY A 125 -0.75 -7.77 25.04
CA GLY A 125 -0.46 -6.42 25.53
C GLY A 125 0.16 -5.48 24.49
N VAL A 126 -0.02 -5.77 23.19
CA VAL A 126 0.52 -4.96 22.09
C VAL A 126 -0.21 -3.61 22.02
N LEU A 127 -1.54 -3.62 22.20
CA LEU A 127 -2.39 -2.43 22.23
C LEU A 127 -3.35 -2.49 23.43
N SER A 128 -3.81 -1.32 23.89
CA SER A 128 -4.81 -1.27 24.96
C SER A 128 -6.16 -1.76 24.45
N ALA A 129 -6.93 -2.43 25.32
CA ALA A 129 -8.26 -2.93 24.99
C ALA A 129 -9.18 -1.83 24.45
N GLY A 130 -9.15 -0.64 25.05
CA GLY A 130 -9.94 0.50 24.58
C GLY A 130 -9.60 0.95 23.15
N LEU A 131 -8.31 0.96 22.80
CA LEU A 131 -7.87 1.30 21.44
C LEU A 131 -8.30 0.23 20.43
N VAL A 132 -8.20 -1.04 20.80
CA VAL A 132 -8.61 -2.17 19.96
C VAL A 132 -10.12 -2.15 19.73
N THR A 133 -10.94 -2.02 20.77
CA THR A 133 -12.41 -1.96 20.65
C THR A 133 -12.84 -0.85 19.71
N ARG A 134 -12.32 0.36 19.90
CA ARG A 134 -12.67 1.50 19.05
C ARG A 134 -12.30 1.29 17.58
N ASN A 135 -11.10 0.79 17.30
CA ASN A 135 -10.67 0.58 15.91
C ASN A 135 -11.40 -0.61 15.27
N ARG A 136 -11.79 -1.61 16.07
CA ARG A 136 -12.65 -2.71 15.64
C ARG A 136 -14.01 -2.20 15.18
N GLU A 137 -14.67 -1.31 15.93
CA GLU A 137 -15.95 -0.71 15.52
C GLU A 137 -15.84 0.01 14.16
N VAL A 138 -14.75 0.76 13.94
CA VAL A 138 -14.48 1.43 12.66
C VAL A 138 -14.25 0.42 11.53
N ALA A 139 -13.52 -0.66 11.81
CA ALA A 139 -13.23 -1.70 10.82
C ALA A 139 -14.49 -2.50 10.46
N GLU A 140 -15.31 -2.89 11.44
CA GLU A 140 -16.58 -3.59 11.23
C GLU A 140 -17.56 -2.74 10.40
N ALA A 141 -17.64 -1.43 10.63
CA ALA A 141 -18.45 -0.53 9.80
C ALA A 141 -17.99 -0.46 8.32
N ALA A 142 -16.71 -0.76 8.06
CA ALA A 142 -16.14 -0.82 6.71
C ALA A 142 -16.32 -2.21 6.05
N LEU A 143 -16.46 -3.27 6.84
CA LEU A 143 -16.76 -4.64 6.41
C LEU A 143 -18.25 -4.80 6.11
N ARG A 144 -18.69 -4.16 5.03
CA ARG A 144 -20.07 -4.24 4.53
C ARG A 144 -20.11 -4.78 3.10
N PRO A 145 -21.22 -5.42 2.70
CA PRO A 145 -21.44 -5.79 1.31
C PRO A 145 -21.25 -4.58 0.38
N ARG A 146 -20.52 -4.78 -0.71
CA ARG A 146 -20.20 -3.74 -1.69
C ARG A 146 -20.10 -4.33 -3.08
N THR A 147 -20.47 -3.55 -4.09
CA THR A 147 -20.20 -3.90 -5.48
C THR A 147 -18.69 -3.98 -5.68
N PRO A 148 -18.14 -5.12 -6.14
CA PRO A 148 -16.72 -5.22 -6.43
C PRO A 148 -16.32 -4.25 -7.53
N VAL A 149 -15.18 -3.60 -7.37
CA VAL A 149 -14.53 -2.75 -8.37
C VAL A 149 -13.04 -3.10 -8.39
N PHE A 150 -12.35 -2.80 -9.49
CA PHE A 150 -10.90 -2.91 -9.51
C PHE A 150 -10.35 -1.84 -8.57
N THR A 151 -9.76 -2.26 -7.45
CA THR A 151 -9.16 -1.35 -6.47
C THR A 151 -7.66 -1.49 -6.49
N HIS A 152 -6.98 -0.39 -6.15
CA HIS A 152 -5.54 -0.39 -5.94
C HIS A 152 -5.10 -1.30 -4.79
N GLY A 153 -6.03 -1.63 -3.88
CA GLY A 153 -5.76 -2.41 -2.68
C GLY A 153 -5.14 -1.57 -1.58
N ASP A 154 -4.40 -0.51 -1.94
CA ASP A 154 -4.04 0.52 -0.98
C ASP A 154 -3.52 1.85 -1.44
N LEU A 155 -4.47 2.72 -1.65
CA LEU A 155 -4.20 4.05 -2.11
C LEU A 155 -3.78 4.92 -0.93
N GLN A 156 -2.55 5.46 -0.98
CA GLN A 156 -2.04 6.42 0.00
C GLN A 156 -1.53 7.67 -0.70
N ILE A 157 -1.41 8.76 0.06
CA ILE A 157 -0.87 10.03 -0.44
C ILE A 157 0.59 9.90 -0.92
N ALA A 158 1.35 9.00 -0.30
CA ALA A 158 2.73 8.68 -0.70
C ALA A 158 2.80 7.81 -1.96
N HIS A 159 1.66 7.25 -2.39
CA HIS A 159 1.56 6.26 -3.44
C HIS A 159 1.01 6.82 -4.76
N VAL A 160 0.57 8.07 -4.76
CA VAL A 160 0.10 8.78 -5.96
C VAL A 160 1.14 9.83 -6.30
N PHE A 161 1.67 9.81 -7.51
CA PHE A 161 2.67 10.75 -8.00
C PHE A 161 2.02 11.79 -8.90
N VAL A 162 2.46 13.03 -8.74
CA VAL A 162 1.98 14.19 -9.48
C VAL A 162 3.13 15.02 -10.03
N ASP A 163 2.95 15.55 -11.24
CA ASP A 163 3.75 16.65 -11.79
C ASP A 163 2.80 17.82 -12.11
N GLY A 164 2.93 18.90 -11.34
CA GLY A 164 1.89 19.93 -11.27
C GLY A 164 0.55 19.35 -10.82
N ASP A 165 -0.44 19.35 -11.72
CA ASP A 165 -1.80 18.87 -11.46
C ASP A 165 -2.11 17.55 -12.19
N GLU A 166 -1.12 16.92 -12.83
CA GLU A 166 -1.29 15.68 -13.58
C GLU A 166 -0.82 14.47 -12.78
N ILE A 167 -1.59 13.37 -12.80
CA ILE A 167 -1.16 12.10 -12.21
C ILE A 167 -0.14 11.45 -13.12
N THR A 168 1.07 11.23 -12.61
CA THR A 168 2.18 10.60 -13.35
C THR A 168 2.35 9.13 -13.02
N GLY A 169 1.81 8.67 -11.89
CA GLY A 169 1.81 7.25 -11.55
C GLY A 169 1.18 6.92 -10.21
N VAL A 170 0.75 5.68 -10.05
CA VAL A 170 0.31 5.12 -8.78
C VAL A 170 1.12 3.86 -8.46
N ILE A 171 1.66 3.77 -7.23
CA ILE A 171 2.44 2.64 -6.72
C ILE A 171 1.69 1.93 -5.57
N ARG A 172 1.93 0.63 -5.37
CA ARG A 172 1.15 -0.21 -4.43
C ARG A 172 1.74 -0.33 -3.02
N GLY A 173 0.90 -0.32 -1.98
CA GLY A 173 1.19 -0.72 -0.57
C GLY A 173 0.13 -0.19 0.41
N TRP A 174 -0.18 -0.85 1.59
CA TRP A 174 -1.49 -1.31 2.29
C TRP A 174 -2.03 -0.71 3.66
N TRP A 175 -3.37 -0.41 3.91
CA TRP A 175 -3.93 0.26 5.16
C TRP A 175 -5.41 0.00 5.71
N SER A 176 -5.60 0.29 7.03
CA SER A 176 -6.78 0.37 7.97
C SER A 176 -7.28 -0.91 8.64
N LEU A 177 -8.14 -1.69 7.97
CA LEU A 177 -8.36 -3.07 8.41
C LEU A 177 -7.01 -3.78 8.48
N ARG A 178 -6.15 -3.49 7.49
CA ARG A 178 -4.79 -3.97 7.53
C ARG A 178 -3.95 -3.44 8.66
N SER A 179 -4.17 -2.25 9.20
CA SER A 179 -3.36 -1.80 10.34
C SER A 179 -3.63 -2.71 11.54
N LEU A 180 -4.87 -3.15 11.76
CA LEU A 180 -5.16 -4.16 12.78
C LEU A 180 -4.64 -5.56 12.39
N LEU A 181 -4.85 -5.98 11.14
CA LEU A 181 -4.44 -7.32 10.69
C LEU A 181 -2.95 -7.50 10.42
N ALA A 182 -2.19 -6.42 10.19
CA ALA A 182 -0.80 -6.47 9.77
C ALA A 182 0.18 -6.25 10.91
N ILE A 183 -0.22 -5.68 12.06
CA ILE A 183 0.71 -5.46 13.19
C ILE A 183 1.40 -6.77 13.59
N ARG A 184 0.65 -7.87 13.72
CA ARG A 184 1.23 -9.18 14.03
C ARG A 184 2.24 -9.59 12.96
N TRP A 185 1.84 -9.55 11.69
CA TRP A 185 2.72 -9.91 10.57
C TRP A 185 4.00 -9.03 10.54
N LEU A 186 3.88 -7.73 10.76
CA LEU A 186 4.99 -6.79 10.78
C LEU A 186 6.01 -7.17 11.85
N VAL A 187 5.54 -7.41 13.08
CA VAL A 187 6.40 -7.87 14.19
C VAL A 187 7.08 -9.19 13.84
N GLU A 188 6.32 -10.17 13.36
CA GLU A 188 6.85 -11.50 12.98
C GLU A 188 7.91 -11.41 11.89
N HIS A 189 7.83 -10.41 11.00
CA HIS A 189 8.71 -10.25 9.85
C HIS A 189 9.74 -9.12 10.01
N GLY A 190 9.93 -8.62 11.24
CA GLY A 190 11.01 -7.71 11.61
C GLY A 190 10.75 -6.23 11.33
N PHE A 191 9.51 -5.82 11.06
CA PHE A 191 9.12 -4.42 11.02
C PHE A 191 8.73 -3.93 12.41
N ASP A 192 9.05 -2.67 12.69
CA ASP A 192 8.58 -1.99 13.89
C ASP A 192 7.24 -1.28 13.59
N PRO A 193 6.08 -1.82 14.04
CA PRO A 193 4.79 -1.16 13.82
C PRO A 193 4.64 0.14 14.64
N PHE A 194 5.57 0.42 15.57
CA PHE A 194 5.62 1.63 16.37
C PHE A 194 6.54 2.70 15.79
N ALA A 195 7.23 2.43 14.67
CA ALA A 195 8.05 3.43 14.02
C ALA A 195 7.20 4.64 13.57
N PRO A 196 7.76 5.85 13.51
CA PRO A 196 7.01 7.04 13.15
C PRO A 196 6.24 6.89 11.83
N GLY A 197 4.92 7.10 11.87
CA GLY A 197 4.04 6.97 10.70
C GLY A 197 3.61 5.54 10.35
N CYS A 198 4.03 4.53 11.11
CA CYS A 198 3.58 3.15 10.98
C CYS A 198 2.22 2.90 11.67
N GLU A 199 1.77 1.66 11.68
CA GLU A 199 0.42 1.21 11.98
C GLU A 199 -0.08 1.67 13.36
N VAL A 200 0.79 1.76 14.36
CA VAL A 200 0.37 2.21 15.71
C VAL A 200 0.16 3.72 15.77
N ASP A 201 1.03 4.52 15.14
CA ASP A 201 0.88 5.98 15.08
C ASP A 201 -0.41 6.38 14.39
N VAL A 202 -0.75 5.63 13.35
CA VAL A 202 -2.00 5.71 12.59
C VAL A 202 -3.23 5.45 13.45
N LEU A 203 -3.21 4.37 14.23
CA LEU A 203 -4.33 4.01 15.11
C LEU A 203 -4.51 5.06 16.21
N LYS A 204 -3.41 5.67 16.68
CA LYS A 204 -3.41 6.75 17.68
C LYS A 204 -3.84 8.10 17.12
N ALA A 205 -3.50 8.43 15.88
CA ALA A 205 -3.84 9.72 15.26
C ALA A 205 -5.36 9.96 15.11
N ARG A 206 -6.16 8.90 15.28
CA ARG A 206 -7.62 8.98 15.28
C ARG A 206 -8.23 9.17 16.67
N MET A 207 -7.45 9.16 17.77
CA MET A 207 -7.92 9.44 19.13
C MET A 207 -8.02 10.94 19.37
#